data_AF-A0A2V6SK75-F1
#
_entry.id   AF-A0A2V6SK75-F1
#
_cell.length_a   1.000
_cell.length_b   1.000
_cell.length_c   1.000
_cell.angle_alpha   90.00
_cell.angle_beta   90.00
_cell.angle_gamma   90.00
#
_symmetry.space_group_name_H-M   'P 1'
#
loop_
_entity.id
_entity.type
_entity.pdbx_description
1 polymer ?
#
loop_
_entity_poly.entity_id
_entity_poly.type
_entity_poly.pdbx_seq_one_letter_code
_entity_poly.pdbx_strand_id
1 'polypeptide(L)'
;MIAWLAARSDGVAYGRILAFLFPKQRLIYGPRQIAARIDQDPVISQQLSLWNQRGSTVIRGSLLAIPVEQSLLYVQPLYLAAEKGSIPELKRVFVAYGNQIAMEESLEASLQSIFGRRAGQAVASRPGTATPPAGGDPQPQAGLVTQA
;
A
#
# COMPACT_ATOMS: atom_id res chain seq x y z
N MET A 1 0.76 -11.62 10.52
CA MET A 1 1.41 -12.71 9.76
C MET A 1 2.88 -12.76 10.17
N ILE A 2 3.45 -13.94 10.40
CA ILE A 2 4.83 -14.08 10.95
C ILE A 2 5.86 -14.59 9.94
N ALA A 3 5.40 -15.29 8.90
CA ALA A 3 6.25 -15.81 7.83
C ALA A 3 5.44 -15.92 6.54
N TRP A 4 6.14 -15.89 5.40
CA TRP A 4 5.64 -16.22 4.07
C TRP A 4 6.52 -17.31 3.47
N LEU A 5 5.91 -18.34 2.88
CA LEU A 5 6.61 -19.48 2.31
C LEU A 5 6.25 -19.57 0.83
N ALA A 6 7.25 -19.79 -0.03
CA ALA A 6 7.02 -20.10 -1.44
C ALA A 6 7.87 -21.28 -1.88
N ALA A 7 7.32 -22.12 -2.74
CA ALA A 7 8.04 -23.16 -3.43
C ALA A 7 8.32 -22.70 -4.86
N ARG A 8 9.58 -22.78 -5.28
CA ARG A 8 10.01 -22.45 -6.63
C ARG A 8 9.62 -23.57 -7.58
N SER A 9 9.03 -23.20 -8.72
CA SER A 9 8.66 -24.11 -9.80
C SER A 9 9.44 -23.81 -11.09
N ASP A 10 10.51 -23.03 -11.01
CA ASP A 10 11.29 -22.56 -12.16
C ASP A 10 12.61 -23.32 -12.34
N GLY A 11 12.72 -24.03 -13.46
CA GLY A 11 13.96 -24.61 -13.99
C GLY A 11 14.86 -25.28 -12.94
N VAL A 12 16.10 -24.78 -12.84
CA VAL A 12 17.16 -25.33 -11.96
C VAL A 12 16.82 -25.21 -10.46
N ALA A 13 15.92 -24.31 -10.10
CA ALA A 13 15.52 -24.08 -8.71
C ALA A 13 14.20 -24.76 -8.34
N TYR A 14 13.63 -25.58 -9.23
CA TYR A 14 12.43 -26.36 -8.97
C TYR A 14 12.54 -27.16 -7.67
N GLY A 15 11.50 -27.08 -6.83
CA GLY A 15 11.42 -27.76 -5.54
C GLY A 15 12.15 -27.05 -4.39
N ARG A 16 12.83 -25.93 -4.63
CA ARG A 16 13.41 -25.13 -3.53
C ARG A 16 12.35 -24.33 -2.81
N ILE A 17 12.40 -24.35 -1.49
CA ILE A 17 11.49 -23.60 -0.63
C ILE A 17 12.19 -22.32 -0.15
N LEU A 18 11.49 -21.20 -0.25
CA LEU A 18 11.89 -19.89 0.27
C LEU A 18 11.02 -19.56 1.47
N ALA A 19 11.65 -19.32 2.62
CA ALA A 19 10.99 -18.85 3.82
C ALA A 19 11.38 -17.39 4.06
N PHE A 20 10.40 -16.49 3.98
CA PHE A 20 10.55 -15.10 4.33
C PHE A 20 9.99 -14.88 5.74
N LEU A 21 10.88 -14.58 6.69
CA LEU A 21 10.51 -14.30 8.08
C LEU A 21 10.32 -12.80 8.27
N PHE A 22 9.20 -12.41 8.86
CA PHE A 22 8.89 -11.01 9.09
C PHE A 22 9.37 -10.54 10.47
N PRO A 23 9.81 -9.27 10.62
CA PRO A 23 10.19 -8.73 11.91
C PRO A 23 8.98 -8.66 12.85
N LYS A 24 9.15 -9.07 14.11
CA LYS A 24 8.08 -9.09 15.11
C LYS A 24 7.56 -7.68 15.49
N GLN A 25 8.31 -6.65 15.16
CA GLN A 25 8.03 -5.25 15.51
C GLN A 25 7.03 -4.58 14.55
N ARG A 26 6.77 -5.16 13.36
CA ARG A 26 5.80 -4.61 12.40
C ARG A 26 4.56 -5.49 12.31
N LEU A 27 3.41 -4.83 12.32
CA LEU A 27 2.14 -5.48 12.01
C LEU A 27 2.04 -5.72 10.51
N ILE A 28 2.00 -7.00 10.12
CA ILE A 28 1.81 -7.42 8.74
C ILE A 28 0.48 -8.15 8.62
N TYR A 29 -0.40 -7.58 7.81
CA TYR A 29 -1.74 -8.11 7.55
C TYR A 29 -1.66 -9.42 6.77
N GLY A 30 -2.58 -10.36 7.03
CA GLY A 30 -2.69 -11.56 6.20
C GLY A 30 -3.52 -11.29 4.94
N PRO A 31 -3.45 -12.14 3.89
CA PRO A 31 -4.29 -12.00 2.70
C PRO A 31 -5.78 -11.84 3.00
N ARG A 32 -6.33 -12.65 3.92
CA ARG A 32 -7.74 -12.52 4.35
C ARG A 32 -8.07 -11.17 4.99
N GLN A 33 -7.14 -10.59 5.74
CA GLN A 33 -7.33 -9.29 6.39
C GLN A 33 -7.30 -8.15 5.38
N ILE A 34 -6.43 -8.24 4.37
CA ILE A 34 -6.39 -7.28 3.25
C ILE A 34 -7.65 -7.40 2.40
N ALA A 35 -8.10 -8.61 2.06
CA ALA A 35 -9.35 -8.82 1.34
C ALA A 35 -10.54 -8.19 2.09
N ALA A 36 -10.64 -8.40 3.40
CA ALA A 36 -11.68 -7.77 4.22
C ALA A 36 -11.60 -6.23 4.21
N ARG A 37 -10.39 -5.66 4.21
CA ARG A 37 -10.21 -4.20 4.11
C ARG A 37 -10.60 -3.64 2.75
N ILE A 38 -10.28 -4.34 1.66
CA ILE A 38 -10.72 -3.96 0.31
C ILE A 38 -12.26 -3.92 0.26
N ASP A 39 -12.92 -4.90 0.88
CA ASP A 39 -14.38 -4.97 0.92
C ASP A 39 -15.04 -3.91 1.81
N GLN A 40 -14.33 -3.43 2.82
CA GLN A 40 -14.77 -2.36 3.73
C GLN A 40 -14.54 -0.96 3.16
N ASP A 41 -13.76 -0.81 2.09
CA ASP A 41 -13.57 0.49 1.45
C ASP A 41 -14.90 0.92 0.77
N PRO A 42 -15.44 2.09 1.14
CA PRO A 42 -16.75 2.52 0.66
C PRO A 42 -16.77 2.77 -0.85
N VAL A 43 -15.68 3.27 -1.43
CA VAL A 43 -15.60 3.56 -2.88
C VAL A 43 -15.57 2.24 -3.66
N ILE A 44 -14.75 1.29 -3.20
CA ILE A 44 -14.67 -0.03 -3.81
C ILE A 44 -16.01 -0.76 -3.67
N SER A 45 -16.58 -0.80 -2.47
CA SER A 45 -17.83 -1.53 -2.18
C SER A 45 -19.01 -1.01 -3.01
N GLN A 46 -19.11 0.31 -3.19
CA GLN A 46 -20.11 0.92 -4.07
C GLN A 46 -19.92 0.47 -5.53
N GLN A 47 -18.68 0.52 -6.02
CA GLN A 47 -18.38 0.18 -7.41
C GLN A 47 -18.61 -1.31 -7.71
N LEU A 48 -18.23 -2.19 -6.79
CA LEU A 48 -18.51 -3.62 -6.90
C LEU A 48 -20.01 -3.92 -6.87
N SER A 49 -20.75 -3.21 -6.01
CA SER A 49 -22.21 -3.33 -5.96
C SER A 49 -22.88 -2.87 -7.25
N LEU A 50 -22.35 -1.84 -7.92
CA LEU A 50 -22.83 -1.36 -9.22
C LEU A 50 -22.52 -2.33 -10.37
N TRP A 51 -21.36 -2.98 -10.34
CA TRP A 51 -20.98 -3.96 -11.37
C TRP A 51 -21.64 -5.32 -11.16
N ASN A 52 -21.99 -5.65 -9.93
CA ASN A 52 -22.72 -6.86 -9.59
C ASN A 52 -24.24 -6.65 -9.70
N GLN A 53 -24.67 -6.00 -10.79
CA GLN A 53 -26.06 -5.69 -11.13
C GLN A 53 -26.32 -6.00 -12.60
N ARG A 54 -27.61 -6.08 -12.96
CA ARG A 54 -28.10 -6.03 -14.35
C ARG A 54 -27.43 -7.07 -15.27
N GLY A 55 -27.43 -8.34 -14.85
CA GLY A 55 -26.94 -9.43 -15.70
C GLY A 55 -25.41 -9.51 -15.80
N SER A 56 -24.67 -8.79 -14.96
CA SER A 56 -23.22 -8.87 -14.83
C SER A 56 -22.83 -9.40 -13.45
N THR A 57 -21.84 -10.30 -13.44
CA THR A 57 -21.30 -10.94 -12.26
C THR A 57 -19.85 -10.52 -12.08
N VAL A 58 -19.53 -10.05 -10.88
CA VAL A 58 -18.16 -9.71 -10.49
C VAL A 58 -17.43 -10.97 -10.06
N ILE A 59 -16.26 -11.23 -10.65
CA ILE A 59 -15.41 -12.36 -10.32
C ILE A 59 -14.10 -11.82 -9.74
N ARG A 60 -13.85 -12.10 -8.46
CA ARG A 60 -12.60 -11.74 -7.79
C ARG A 60 -11.55 -12.84 -8.02
N GLY A 61 -10.39 -12.45 -8.54
CA GLY A 61 -9.25 -13.35 -8.67
C GLY A 61 -8.58 -13.67 -7.33
N SER A 62 -7.54 -14.49 -7.37
CA SER A 62 -6.71 -14.75 -6.19
C SER A 62 -5.95 -13.51 -5.74
N LEU A 63 -5.91 -13.27 -4.43
CA LEU A 63 -5.09 -12.22 -3.83
C LEU A 63 -3.66 -12.75 -3.66
N LEU A 64 -2.74 -12.22 -4.47
CA LEU A 64 -1.33 -12.57 -4.44
C LEU A 64 -0.62 -11.68 -3.42
N ALA A 65 0.04 -12.29 -2.44
CA ALA A 65 0.90 -11.59 -1.48
C ALA A 65 2.36 -11.79 -1.89
N ILE A 66 3.00 -10.70 -2.31
CA ILE A 66 4.35 -10.68 -2.87
C ILE A 66 5.28 -9.96 -1.88
N PRO A 67 6.31 -10.64 -1.35
CA PRO A 67 7.29 -9.98 -0.50
C PRO A 67 8.15 -9.01 -1.32
N VAL A 68 8.24 -7.78 -0.83
CA VAL A 68 9.13 -6.73 -1.33
C VAL A 68 9.91 -6.18 -0.13
N GLU A 69 11.22 -6.43 -0.13
CA GLU A 69 12.10 -6.15 1.01
C GLU A 69 11.49 -6.67 2.32
N GLN A 70 11.21 -5.80 3.31
CA GLN A 70 10.63 -6.16 4.61
C GLN A 70 9.11 -5.96 4.70
N SER A 71 8.42 -5.99 3.55
CA SER A 71 6.99 -5.70 3.45
C SER A 71 6.27 -6.58 2.42
N LEU A 72 4.94 -6.55 2.40
CA LEU A 72 4.12 -7.29 1.46
C LEU A 72 3.37 -6.33 0.54
N LEU A 73 3.47 -6.59 -0.76
CA LEU A 73 2.61 -6.03 -1.80
C LEU A 73 1.48 -7.03 -2.07
N TYR A 74 0.24 -6.58 -2.03
CA TYR A 74 -0.90 -7.43 -2.36
C TYR A 74 -1.48 -7.00 -3.70
N VAL A 75 -1.75 -7.97 -4.56
CA VAL A 75 -2.33 -7.74 -5.88
C VAL A 75 -3.51 -8.68 -6.09
N GLN A 76 -4.65 -8.14 -6.50
CA GLN A 76 -5.83 -8.96 -6.85
C GLN A 76 -6.48 -8.42 -8.12
N PRO A 77 -6.61 -9.24 -9.17
CA PRO A 77 -7.38 -8.86 -10.34
C PRO A 77 -8.88 -9.00 -10.09
N LEU A 78 -9.66 -8.11 -10.69
CA LEU A 78 -11.11 -8.13 -10.70
C LEU A 78 -11.60 -8.31 -12.14
N TYR A 79 -12.38 -9.35 -12.37
CA TYR A 79 -12.98 -9.64 -13.65
C TYR A 79 -14.49 -9.36 -13.62
N LEU A 80 -15.03 -9.02 -14.77
CA LEU A 80 -16.47 -8.86 -14.99
C LEU A 80 -16.90 -9.82 -16.11
N ALA A 81 -17.99 -10.54 -15.87
CA ALA A 81 -18.60 -11.41 -16.87
C ALA A 81 -20.11 -11.14 -16.94
N ALA A 82 -20.71 -11.28 -18.11
CA ALA A 82 -22.16 -11.37 -18.24
C ALA A 82 -22.66 -12.75 -17.78
N GLU A 83 -23.90 -12.82 -17.31
CA GLU A 83 -24.51 -14.06 -16.77
C GLU A 83 -24.54 -15.24 -17.74
N LYS A 84 -24.60 -15.01 -19.06
CA LYS A 84 -24.71 -16.06 -20.07
C LYS A 84 -23.45 -16.20 -20.92
N GLY A 85 -22.57 -17.10 -20.50
CA GLY A 85 -21.52 -17.69 -21.35
C GLY A 85 -20.45 -16.74 -21.88
N SER A 86 -20.34 -15.52 -21.33
CA SER A 86 -19.29 -14.58 -21.73
C SER A 86 -17.95 -14.92 -21.08
N ILE A 87 -16.87 -14.65 -21.79
CA ILE A 87 -15.52 -14.73 -21.23
C ILE A 87 -15.33 -13.59 -20.22
N PRO A 88 -14.85 -13.86 -18.99
CA PRO A 88 -14.55 -12.81 -18.02
C PRO A 88 -13.46 -11.86 -18.51
N GLU A 89 -13.73 -10.57 -18.46
CA GLU A 89 -12.78 -9.53 -18.83
C GLU A 89 -12.17 -8.87 -17.60
N LEU A 90 -10.86 -8.61 -17.62
CA LEU A 90 -10.20 -7.87 -16.55
C LEU A 90 -10.72 -6.43 -16.53
N LYS A 91 -11.37 -6.04 -15.44
CA LYS A 91 -11.94 -4.69 -15.31
C LYS A 91 -11.13 -3.78 -14.41
N ARG A 92 -10.54 -4.32 -13.34
CA ARG A 92 -9.71 -3.58 -12.38
C ARG A 92 -8.62 -4.45 -11.79
N VAL A 93 -7.60 -3.81 -11.24
CA VAL A 93 -6.56 -4.43 -10.42
C VAL A 93 -6.48 -3.71 -9.08
N PHE A 94 -6.73 -4.45 -8.01
CA PHE A 94 -6.46 -3.99 -6.66
C PHE A 94 -4.98 -4.14 -6.36
N VAL A 95 -4.38 -3.09 -5.83
CA VAL A 95 -3.06 -3.17 -5.21
C VAL A 95 -3.17 -2.62 -3.80
N ALA A 96 -2.56 -3.30 -2.84
CA ALA A 96 -2.46 -2.80 -1.48
C ALA A 96 -1.00 -2.86 -0.99
N TYR A 97 -0.58 -1.80 -0.32
CA TYR A 97 0.72 -1.70 0.30
C TYR A 97 0.61 -0.94 1.64
N GLY A 98 0.94 -1.62 2.74
CA GLY A 98 0.76 -1.07 4.08
C GLY A 98 -0.70 -0.72 4.37
N ASN A 99 -0.98 0.58 4.47
CA ASN A 99 -2.33 1.11 4.76
C ASN A 99 -3.00 1.75 3.53
N GLN A 100 -2.39 1.67 2.35
CA GLN A 100 -2.93 2.23 1.12
C GLN A 100 -3.48 1.11 0.24
N ILE A 101 -4.66 1.35 -0.32
CA ILE A 101 -5.33 0.47 -1.28
C ILE A 101 -5.64 1.34 -2.51
N ALA A 102 -5.32 0.83 -3.69
CA ALA A 102 -5.67 1.45 -4.96
C ALA A 102 -6.43 0.45 -5.83
N MET A 103 -7.39 0.94 -6.59
CA MET A 103 -8.18 0.18 -7.56
C MET A 103 -8.17 0.94 -8.89
N GLU A 104 -7.34 0.49 -9.82
CA GLU A 104 -7.21 1.11 -11.15
C GLU A 104 -7.44 0.08 -12.26
N GLU A 105 -7.39 0.54 -13.51
CA GLU A 105 -7.61 -0.27 -14.71
C GLU A 105 -6.47 -1.25 -15.01
N SER A 106 -5.25 -0.89 -14.63
CA SER A 106 -4.06 -1.70 -14.86
C SER A 106 -3.24 -1.82 -13.59
N LEU A 107 -2.41 -2.87 -13.52
CA LEU A 107 -1.44 -3.04 -12.45
C LEU A 107 -0.50 -1.83 -12.37
N GLU A 108 -0.05 -1.34 -13.51
CA GLU A 108 0.84 -0.17 -13.60
C GLU A 108 0.19 1.08 -12.99
N ALA A 109 -1.05 1.39 -13.37
CA ALA A 109 -1.79 2.52 -12.81
C ALA A 109 -1.98 2.38 -11.29
N SER A 110 -2.34 1.18 -10.81
CA SER A 110 -2.50 0.93 -9.37
C SER A 110 -1.17 1.09 -8.60
N LEU A 111 -0.05 0.65 -9.18
CA LEU A 111 1.27 0.85 -8.59
C LEU A 111 1.66 2.32 -8.57
N GLN A 112 1.40 3.07 -9.65
CA GLN A 112 1.65 4.51 -9.70
C GLN A 112 0.78 5.27 -8.69
N SER A 113 -0.48 4.88 -8.49
CA SER A 113 -1.39 5.48 -7.51
C SER A 113 -0.88 5.34 -6.06
N ILE A 114 -0.18 4.25 -5.75
CA ILE A 114 0.40 3.96 -4.43
C ILE A 114 1.79 4.59 -4.27
N PHE A 115 2.69 4.40 -5.24
CA PHE A 115 4.11 4.77 -5.11
C PHE A 115 4.47 6.09 -5.79
N GLY A 116 3.76 6.47 -6.86
CA GLY A 116 4.02 7.69 -7.63
C GLY A 116 3.81 8.97 -6.82
N ARG A 117 2.88 8.96 -5.85
CA ARG A 117 2.70 10.10 -4.91
C ARG A 117 3.88 10.31 -3.96
N ARG A 118 4.68 9.27 -3.68
CA ARG A 118 5.87 9.36 -2.81
C ARG A 118 7.11 9.87 -3.54
N ALA A 119 7.25 9.59 -4.83
CA ALA A 119 8.38 10.08 -5.64
C ALA A 119 8.41 11.62 -5.74
N GLY A 120 7.24 12.27 -5.72
CA GLY A 120 7.14 13.73 -5.72
C GLY A 120 7.34 14.41 -4.35
N GLN A 121 7.21 13.68 -3.24
CA GLN A 121 7.33 14.27 -1.90
C GLN A 121 8.74 14.19 -1.29
N ALA A 122 9.63 13.33 -1.82
CA ALA A 122 11.01 13.25 -1.35
C ALA A 122 11.88 14.47 -1.74
N VAL A 123 11.40 15.36 -2.61
CA VAL A 123 12.14 16.55 -3.08
C VAL A 123 11.64 17.89 -2.49
N ALA A 124 10.57 17.91 -1.70
CA ALA A 124 9.94 19.16 -1.25
C ALA A 124 10.05 19.43 0.26
N SER A 125 11.14 19.02 0.91
CA SER A 125 11.39 19.38 2.32
C SER A 125 12.88 19.60 2.63
N ARG A 126 13.46 20.63 2.00
CA ARG A 126 14.46 21.49 2.65
C ARG A 126 14.07 22.94 2.40
N PRO A 127 13.32 23.59 3.29
CA PRO A 127 13.37 25.03 3.40
C PRO A 127 14.83 25.39 3.70
N GLY A 128 15.45 26.13 2.79
CA GLY A 128 16.77 26.69 3.00
C GLY A 128 16.78 27.51 4.29
N THR A 129 17.79 27.28 5.12
CA THR A 129 18.20 28.20 6.18
C THR A 129 18.60 29.51 5.52
N ALA A 130 17.62 30.41 5.36
CA ALA A 130 17.83 31.81 5.05
C ALA A 130 18.11 32.54 6.38
N THR A 131 19.38 32.89 6.55
CA THR A 131 19.94 33.79 7.56
C THR A 131 19.13 35.07 7.73
N PRO A 132 18.86 35.52 8.97
CA PRO A 132 18.62 36.93 9.28
C PRO A 132 19.96 37.62 9.65
N PRO A 133 20.32 38.76 9.05
CA PRO A 133 21.36 39.65 9.59
C PRO A 133 20.77 40.68 10.56
N ALA A 134 21.66 41.38 11.26
CA ALA A 134 21.48 42.41 12.31
C ALA A 134 21.39 41.82 13.74
N GLY A 135 22.32 42.05 14.68
CA GLY A 135 23.23 43.18 14.89
C GLY A 135 22.70 44.04 16.05
N GLY A 136 23.35 43.99 17.23
CA GLY A 136 23.04 44.88 18.37
C GLY A 136 23.27 44.31 19.77
N ASP A 137 24.55 44.21 20.16
CA ASP A 137 25.18 44.34 21.49
C ASP A 137 24.77 43.56 22.77
N PRO A 138 25.75 43.25 23.65
CA PRO A 138 25.59 42.41 24.84
C PRO A 138 25.45 43.21 26.14
N GLN A 139 24.66 42.74 27.12
CA GLN A 139 24.85 43.10 28.53
C GLN A 139 24.56 41.95 29.52
N PRO A 140 25.27 41.91 30.66
CA PRO A 140 25.45 40.72 31.50
C PRO A 140 24.58 40.69 32.77
N GLN A 141 24.59 39.54 33.41
CA GLN A 141 23.85 39.08 34.59
C GLN A 141 23.89 40.01 35.82
N ALA A 142 22.76 40.11 36.54
CA ALA A 142 22.75 40.38 37.98
C ALA A 142 21.50 39.74 38.62
N GLY A 143 21.72 38.72 39.45
CA GLY A 143 20.70 38.11 40.28
C GLY A 143 20.35 39.01 41.47
N LEU A 144 19.08 38.96 41.89
CA LEU A 144 18.61 39.45 43.18
C LEU A 144 17.65 38.40 43.75
N VAL A 145 18.15 37.68 44.75
CA VAL A 145 17.41 36.87 45.71
C VAL A 145 16.78 37.80 46.76
N THR A 146 15.48 37.64 47.01
CA THR A 146 14.64 38.20 48.11
C THR A 146 13.19 37.95 47.66
N GLN A 147 12.24 37.32 48.36
CA GLN A 147 12.04 37.01 49.77
C GLN A 147 10.88 35.99 49.85
N ALA A 148 10.94 35.04 50.80
CA ALA A 148 9.87 34.63 51.72
C ALA A 148 10.38 33.48 52.59
#